data_AF-A0A9J9BCW8-F1
#
_entry.id   AF-A0A9J9BCW8-F1
#
_cell.length_a   1.000
_cell.length_b   1.000
_cell.length_c   1.000
_cell.angle_alpha   90.00
_cell.angle_beta   90.00
_cell.angle_gamma   90.00
#
_symmetry.space_group_name_H-M   'P 1'
#
loop_
_entity.id
_entity.type
_entity.pdbx_description
1 polymer ?
#
loop_
_entity_poly.entity_id
_entity_poly.type
_entity_poly.pdbx_seq_one_letter_code
_entity_poly.pdbx_strand_id
1 'polypeptide(L)'
;MSANKRLSELQESYHAMVDSVEEFVVKEGKTLQQAFHAAEEKLGETAQISKEKIQLASKELKDHLRLWGDVVEGVSEAYKDQIKFDLAYVNSSAWSKLQSIANASTTELLEFTTTLKNTAQDAVTENHKAAHQEHNLWASEHALWLDEVAFWKKEHEQAITKLKDIERVLEQQSSTLSQHVNAIQEHAKSDDKHEKIMKAAEQDSSSNVFEEADRKEISVHQHERQLHAKTAEAHHALKTHHFKTMAMINMLYKETHKVE
;
A
#
# COMPACT_ATOMS: atom_id res chain seq x y z
N MET A 1 13.42 -3.31 29.97
CA MET A 1 12.23 -3.10 30.83
C MET A 1 11.00 -3.43 30.01
N SER A 2 10.07 -4.24 30.52
CA SER A 2 8.82 -4.56 29.81
C SER A 2 7.88 -3.34 29.79
N ALA A 3 7.01 -3.26 28.78
CA ALA A 3 6.02 -2.19 28.64
C ALA A 3 5.14 -2.06 29.89
N ASN A 4 4.73 -3.19 30.50
CA ASN A 4 3.91 -3.20 31.73
C ASN A 4 4.60 -2.55 32.94
N LYS A 5 5.93 -2.70 33.09
CA LYS A 5 6.67 -2.08 34.20
C LYS A 5 6.79 -0.57 34.04
N ARG A 6 6.93 -0.09 32.80
CA ARG A 6 6.92 1.36 32.50
C ARG A 6 5.55 1.99 32.78
N LEU A 7 4.48 1.26 32.46
CA LEU A 7 3.10 1.70 32.68
C LEU A 7 2.77 1.82 34.18
N SER A 8 3.19 0.86 35.01
CA SER A 8 2.94 0.90 36.46
C SER A 8 3.72 2.00 37.18
N GLU A 9 4.98 2.21 36.81
CA GLU A 9 5.81 3.26 37.41
C GLU A 9 5.31 4.68 37.03
N LEU A 10 4.69 4.84 35.86
CA LEU A 10 4.06 6.09 35.44
C LEU A 10 2.80 6.37 36.25
N GLN A 11 1.95 5.36 36.48
CA GLN A 11 0.78 5.47 37.36
C GLN A 11 1.16 5.88 38.78
N GLU A 12 2.17 5.24 39.36
CA GLU A 12 2.63 5.55 40.71
C GLU A 12 3.09 7.01 40.80
N SER A 13 3.81 7.49 39.78
CA SER A 13 4.27 8.88 39.71
C SER A 13 3.10 9.86 39.59
N TYR A 14 2.11 9.53 38.77
CA TYR A 14 0.89 10.32 38.60
C TYR A 14 0.07 10.38 39.90
N HIS A 15 -0.15 9.24 40.56
CA HIS A 15 -0.87 9.18 41.82
C HIS A 15 -0.16 9.96 42.94
N ALA A 16 1.16 9.82 43.06
CA ALA A 16 1.92 10.57 44.05
C ALA A 16 1.85 12.09 43.82
N MET A 17 1.80 12.52 42.56
CA MET A 17 1.60 13.92 42.17
C MET A 17 0.19 14.41 42.54
N VAL A 18 -0.87 13.66 42.18
CA VAL A 18 -2.25 13.99 42.55
C VAL A 18 -2.41 14.12 44.06
N ASP A 19 -1.87 13.16 44.81
CA ASP A 19 -1.97 13.13 46.27
C ASP A 19 -1.26 14.32 46.92
N SER A 20 -0.08 14.67 46.41
CA SER A 20 0.71 15.80 46.92
C SER A 20 0.03 17.13 46.60
N VAL A 21 -0.47 17.31 45.37
CA VAL A 21 -1.20 18.52 44.97
C VAL A 21 -2.50 18.66 45.74
N GLU A 22 -3.25 17.58 45.95
CA GLU A 22 -4.46 17.60 46.78
C GLU A 22 -4.13 18.01 48.22
N GLU A 23 -3.11 17.43 48.84
CA GLU A 23 -2.69 17.79 50.18
C GLU A 23 -2.36 19.29 50.28
N PHE A 24 -1.57 19.80 49.33
CA PHE A 24 -1.15 21.19 49.33
C PHE A 24 -2.30 22.18 49.09
N VAL A 25 -3.23 21.87 48.19
CA VAL A 25 -4.38 22.73 47.90
C VAL A 25 -5.43 22.63 49.00
N VAL A 26 -5.84 21.42 49.38
CA VAL A 26 -7.01 21.18 50.23
C VAL A 26 -6.67 21.31 51.71
N LYS A 27 -5.50 20.84 52.16
CA LYS A 27 -5.13 20.86 53.59
C LYS A 27 -4.28 22.07 53.95
N GLU A 28 -3.34 22.45 53.08
CA GLU A 28 -2.42 23.57 53.36
C GLU A 28 -2.88 24.92 52.77
N GLY A 29 -3.93 24.93 51.94
CA GLY A 29 -4.48 26.16 51.36
C GLY A 29 -3.55 26.87 50.39
N LYS A 30 -2.61 26.14 49.75
CA LYS A 30 -1.72 26.68 48.72
C LYS A 30 -2.49 26.88 47.42
N THR A 31 -2.11 27.91 46.66
CA THR A 31 -2.59 28.08 45.29
C THR A 31 -2.16 26.89 44.42
N LEU A 32 -2.89 26.61 43.33
CA LEU A 32 -2.53 25.52 42.40
C LEU A 32 -1.07 25.61 41.94
N GLN A 33 -0.58 26.80 41.56
CA GLN A 33 0.80 26.98 41.12
C GLN A 33 1.82 26.65 42.22
N GLN A 34 1.58 27.11 43.45
CA GLN A 34 2.43 26.80 44.60
C GLN A 34 2.37 25.31 44.98
N ALA A 35 1.18 24.69 44.87
CA ALA A 35 0.98 23.28 45.14
C ALA A 35 1.73 22.39 44.15
N PHE A 36 1.71 22.72 42.85
CA PHE A 36 2.50 22.00 41.84
C PHE A 36 4.00 22.15 42.08
N HIS A 37 4.48 23.35 42.39
CA HIS A 37 5.89 23.56 42.67
C HIS A 37 6.35 22.78 43.91
N ALA A 38 5.57 22.85 44.99
CA ALA A 38 5.85 22.12 46.22
C ALA A 38 5.74 20.59 46.04
N ALA A 39 4.82 20.11 45.20
CA ALA A 39 4.70 18.69 44.87
C ALA A 39 5.90 18.18 44.05
N GLU A 40 6.33 18.94 43.04
CA GLU A 40 7.52 18.61 42.24
C GLU A 40 8.80 18.57 43.10
N GLU A 41 8.94 19.50 44.05
CA GLU A 41 10.06 19.56 45.00
C GLU A 41 10.01 18.36 45.98
N LYS A 42 8.88 18.16 46.68
CA LYS A 42 8.68 17.06 47.64
C LYS A 42 8.93 15.68 47.03
N LEU A 43 8.45 15.46 45.81
CA LEU A 43 8.62 14.20 45.08
C LEU A 43 10.06 14.04 44.54
N GLY A 44 10.74 15.14 44.25
CA GLY A 44 12.14 15.15 43.84
C GLY A 44 13.10 14.81 44.98
N GLU A 45 12.80 15.26 46.20
CA GLU A 45 13.60 14.99 47.41
C GLU A 45 13.49 13.55 47.91
N THR A 46 12.38 12.87 47.66
CA THR A 46 12.12 11.52 48.16
C THR A 46 12.91 10.42 47.43
N ALA A 47 13.72 10.75 46.41
CA ALA A 47 14.59 9.88 45.61
C ALA A 47 13.93 8.65 44.94
N GLN A 48 12.65 8.40 45.20
CA GLN A 48 11.88 7.23 44.76
C GLN A 48 11.42 7.36 43.31
N ILE A 49 11.31 8.59 42.77
CA ILE A 49 10.79 8.89 41.44
C ILE A 49 11.79 9.77 40.69
N SER A 50 12.11 9.43 39.43
CA SER A 50 13.01 10.22 38.60
C SER A 50 12.40 11.56 38.18
N LYS A 51 13.22 12.61 38.07
CA LYS A 51 12.82 13.96 37.63
C LYS A 51 11.98 13.99 36.35
N GLU A 52 12.34 13.20 35.33
CA GLU A 52 11.60 13.12 34.07
C GLU A 52 10.15 12.62 34.26
N LYS A 53 9.96 11.65 35.16
CA LYS A 53 8.63 11.10 35.48
C LYS A 53 7.79 12.07 36.31
N ILE A 54 8.41 12.80 37.23
CA ILE A 54 7.75 13.87 37.99
C ILE A 54 7.26 14.96 37.04
N GLN A 55 8.09 15.36 36.08
CA GLN A 55 7.71 16.36 35.06
C GLN A 55 6.58 15.86 34.16
N LEU A 56 6.61 14.59 33.75
CA LEU A 56 5.55 13.97 32.96
C LEU A 56 4.23 13.89 33.75
N ALA A 57 4.27 13.40 34.99
CA ALA A 57 3.11 13.33 35.88
C ALA A 57 2.51 14.70 36.19
N SER A 58 3.37 15.71 36.45
CA SER A 58 2.96 17.10 36.62
C SER A 58 2.26 17.63 35.37
N LYS A 59 2.84 17.39 34.18
CA LYS A 59 2.25 17.81 32.90
C LYS A 59 0.87 17.17 32.69
N GLU A 60 0.75 15.86 32.85
CA GLU A 60 -0.53 15.14 32.68
C GLU A 60 -1.59 15.66 33.67
N LEU A 61 -1.22 15.87 34.94
CA LEU A 61 -2.16 16.40 35.94
C LEU A 61 -2.62 17.82 35.60
N LYS A 62 -1.73 18.69 35.11
CA LYS A 62 -2.08 20.04 34.66
C LYS A 62 -3.04 20.00 33.46
N ASP A 63 -2.81 19.11 32.50
CA ASP A 63 -3.70 18.91 31.36
C ASP A 63 -5.09 18.40 31.80
N HIS A 64 -5.16 17.46 32.74
CA HIS A 64 -6.43 16.98 33.29
C HIS A 64 -7.21 18.05 34.07
N LEU A 65 -6.53 18.87 34.89
CA LEU A 65 -7.17 19.97 35.61
C LEU A 65 -7.66 21.06 34.64
N ARG A 66 -6.91 21.34 33.56
CA ARG A 66 -7.37 22.26 32.48
C ARG A 66 -8.67 21.77 31.85
N LEU A 67 -8.71 20.50 31.45
CA LEU A 67 -9.91 19.88 30.88
C LEU A 67 -11.09 19.92 31.87
N TRP A 68 -10.83 19.81 33.17
CA TRP A 68 -11.85 19.93 34.21
C TRP A 68 -12.37 21.37 34.38
N GLY A 69 -11.48 22.36 34.29
CA GLY A 69 -11.86 23.78 34.27
C GLY A 69 -12.84 24.10 33.13
N ASP A 70 -12.57 23.57 31.93
CA ASP A 70 -13.46 23.71 30.77
C ASP A 70 -14.84 23.08 31.03
N VAL A 71 -14.91 21.94 31.74
CA VAL A 71 -16.19 21.30 32.13
C VAL A 71 -16.98 22.16 33.13
N VAL A 72 -16.30 22.85 34.06
CA VAL A 72 -16.94 23.75 35.03
C VAL A 72 -17.49 25.02 34.37
N GLU A 73 -16.83 25.53 33.33
CA GLU A 73 -17.34 26.64 32.50
C GLU A 73 -18.52 26.24 31.60
N GLY A 74 -18.97 24.98 31.63
CA GLY A 74 -20.15 24.50 30.92
C GLY A 74 -19.87 23.85 29.56
N VAL A 75 -18.63 23.47 29.26
CA VAL A 75 -18.27 22.71 28.06
C VAL A 75 -18.65 21.22 28.23
N SER A 76 -19.26 20.62 27.20
CA SER A 76 -20.14 19.43 27.21
C SER A 76 -19.67 18.14 27.93
N GLU A 77 -20.62 17.25 28.26
CA GLU A 77 -20.42 15.89 28.81
C GLU A 77 -19.41 15.00 28.03
N ALA A 78 -19.12 15.30 26.76
CA ALA A 78 -18.12 14.57 25.98
C ALA A 78 -16.69 14.67 26.56
N TYR A 79 -16.33 15.83 27.14
CA TYR A 79 -15.02 16.00 27.78
C TYR A 79 -14.94 15.26 29.11
N LYS A 80 -16.05 15.13 29.83
CA LYS A 80 -16.12 14.34 31.07
C LYS A 80 -15.85 12.86 30.80
N ASP A 81 -16.38 12.32 29.70
CA ASP A 81 -16.13 10.92 29.31
C ASP A 81 -14.72 10.72 28.75
N GLN A 82 -14.14 11.71 28.05
CA GLN A 82 -12.74 11.69 27.63
C GLN A 82 -11.77 11.70 28.84
N ILE A 83 -11.98 12.58 29.81
CA ILE A 83 -11.14 12.61 31.03
C ILE A 83 -11.29 11.30 31.81
N LYS A 84 -12.51 10.74 31.93
CA LYS A 84 -12.72 9.43 32.55
C LYS A 84 -12.05 8.28 31.78
N PHE A 85 -11.96 8.37 30.45
CA PHE A 85 -11.32 7.37 29.61
C PHE A 85 -9.80 7.42 29.72
N ASP A 86 -9.20 8.62 29.67
CA ASP A 86 -7.76 8.82 29.88
C ASP A 86 -7.35 8.46 31.32
N LEU A 87 -8.24 8.70 32.28
CA LEU A 87 -8.12 8.23 33.66
C LEU A 87 -8.63 6.80 33.87
N ALA A 88 -9.08 6.04 32.86
CA ALA A 88 -9.54 4.66 33.09
C ALA A 88 -8.40 3.74 33.57
N TYR A 89 -7.14 4.19 33.42
CA TYR A 89 -5.95 3.58 33.99
C TYR A 89 -5.63 4.07 35.42
N VAL A 90 -6.31 5.10 35.92
CA VAL A 90 -6.11 5.77 37.21
C VAL A 90 -7.44 5.75 37.98
N ASN A 91 -7.57 4.85 38.96
CA ASN A 91 -8.81 4.50 39.65
C ASN A 91 -9.75 5.68 40.10
N SER A 92 -10.98 5.34 40.50
CA SER A 92 -12.01 6.30 40.99
C SER A 92 -11.55 7.24 42.11
N SER A 93 -10.49 6.89 42.85
CA SER A 93 -9.89 7.75 43.88
C SER A 93 -9.27 9.00 43.26
N ALA A 94 -8.48 8.89 42.19
CA ALA A 94 -7.84 10.05 41.57
C ALA A 94 -8.87 11.05 41.01
N TRP A 95 -9.96 10.55 40.42
CA TRP A 95 -11.07 11.40 39.98
C TRP A 95 -11.70 12.18 41.14
N SER A 96 -11.94 11.54 42.28
CA SER A 96 -12.50 12.21 43.46
C SER A 96 -11.58 13.30 44.03
N LYS A 97 -10.26 13.08 43.96
CA LYS A 97 -9.24 14.05 44.40
C LYS A 97 -9.12 15.24 43.46
N LEU A 98 -9.22 15.02 42.14
CA LEU A 98 -9.30 16.10 41.16
C LEU A 98 -10.52 16.98 41.40
N GLN A 99 -11.68 16.36 41.64
CA GLN A 99 -12.90 17.09 42.01
C GLN A 99 -12.74 17.84 43.33
N SER A 100 -12.05 17.28 44.32
CA SER A 100 -11.73 17.92 45.60
C SER A 100 -10.85 19.16 45.41
N ILE A 101 -9.72 19.03 44.69
CA ILE A 101 -8.81 20.12 44.33
C ILE A 101 -9.60 21.26 43.68
N ALA A 102 -10.40 20.91 42.68
CA ALA A 102 -11.08 21.89 41.85
C ALA A 102 -12.27 22.59 42.54
N ASN A 103 -12.96 21.90 43.46
CA ASN A 103 -13.99 22.50 44.31
C ASN A 103 -13.38 23.42 45.38
N ALA A 104 -12.19 23.09 45.90
CA ALA A 104 -11.50 23.90 46.91
C ALA A 104 -10.90 25.19 46.32
N SER A 105 -10.70 25.24 45.00
CA SER A 105 -9.92 26.28 44.33
C SER A 105 -10.58 26.82 43.05
N THR A 106 -11.92 26.78 42.92
CA THR A 106 -12.62 27.04 41.64
C THR A 106 -12.21 28.35 40.94
N THR A 107 -12.09 29.46 41.66
CA THR A 107 -11.62 30.74 41.06
C THR A 107 -10.17 30.66 40.60
N GLU A 108 -9.30 30.04 41.41
CA GLU A 108 -7.88 29.84 41.07
C GLU A 108 -7.71 28.85 39.93
N LEU A 109 -8.59 27.85 39.81
CA LEU A 109 -8.60 26.88 38.72
C LEU A 109 -8.93 27.56 37.39
N LEU A 110 -9.88 28.48 37.37
CA LEU A 110 -10.21 29.25 36.16
C LEU A 110 -9.03 30.15 35.74
N GLU A 111 -8.39 30.82 36.69
CA GLU A 111 -7.20 31.64 36.46
C GLU A 111 -6.00 30.79 35.97
N PHE A 112 -5.81 29.63 36.60
CA PHE A 112 -4.78 28.66 36.23
C PHE A 112 -5.00 28.09 34.82
N THR A 113 -6.22 27.69 34.49
CA THR A 113 -6.63 27.18 33.17
C THR A 113 -6.40 28.24 32.09
N THR A 114 -6.81 29.49 32.36
CA THR A 114 -6.57 30.62 31.46
C THR A 114 -5.08 30.88 31.24
N THR A 115 -4.27 30.82 32.30
CA THR A 115 -2.82 31.01 32.23
C THR A 115 -2.15 29.91 31.41
N LEU A 116 -2.52 28.64 31.61
CA LEU A 116 -2.01 27.53 30.80
C LEU A 116 -2.39 27.68 29.33
N LYS A 117 -3.63 28.09 29.04
CA LYS A 117 -4.10 28.34 27.67
C LYS A 117 -3.28 29.44 26.99
N ASN A 118 -3.10 30.58 27.66
CA ASN A 118 -2.30 31.69 27.13
C ASN A 118 -0.84 31.28 26.90
N THR A 119 -0.22 30.58 27.87
CA THR A 119 1.16 30.11 27.76
C THR A 119 1.34 29.12 26.59
N ALA A 120 0.39 28.21 26.41
CA ALA A 120 0.40 27.28 25.28
C ALA A 120 0.25 28.03 23.95
N GLN A 121 -0.60 29.05 23.90
CA GLN A 121 -0.85 29.84 22.71
C GLN A 121 0.35 30.72 22.33
N ASP A 122 1.03 31.29 23.32
CA ASP A 122 2.27 32.07 23.14
C ASP A 122 3.46 31.19 22.75
N ALA A 123 3.47 29.92 23.17
CA ALA A 123 4.49 28.94 22.76
C ALA A 123 4.32 28.43 21.32
N VAL A 124 3.12 28.57 20.73
CA VAL A 124 2.86 28.23 19.33
C VAL A 124 3.40 29.34 18.44
N THR A 125 4.62 29.14 17.97
CA THR A 125 5.25 30.02 16.97
C THR A 125 4.57 29.89 15.60
N GLU A 126 4.68 30.91 14.75
CA GLU A 126 4.23 30.83 13.35
C GLU A 126 4.90 29.67 12.59
N ASN A 127 6.15 29.35 12.91
CA ASN A 127 6.83 28.17 12.36
C ASN A 127 6.13 26.86 12.72
N HIS A 128 5.58 26.72 13.93
CA HIS A 128 4.84 25.53 14.33
C HIS A 128 3.53 25.39 13.56
N LYS A 129 2.83 26.51 13.32
CA LYS A 129 1.62 26.52 12.48
C LYS A 129 1.93 26.16 11.02
N ALA A 130 3.02 26.69 10.47
CA ALA A 130 3.48 26.35 9.13
C ALA A 130 3.83 24.86 9.01
N ALA A 131 4.54 24.29 10.00
CA ALA A 131 4.85 22.87 10.02
C ALA A 131 3.58 21.99 10.05
N HIS A 132 2.54 22.38 10.79
CA HIS A 132 1.25 21.68 10.74
C HIS A 132 0.60 21.70 9.35
N GLN A 133 0.68 22.83 8.64
CA GLN A 133 0.16 22.92 7.27
C GLN A 133 0.94 22.03 6.31
N GLU A 134 2.28 22.03 6.39
CA GLU A 134 3.15 21.16 5.60
C GLU A 134 2.87 19.68 5.89
N HIS A 135 2.76 19.28 7.15
CA HIS A 135 2.46 17.90 7.52
C HIS A 135 1.11 17.43 6.98
N ASN A 136 0.09 18.29 6.96
CA ASN A 136 -1.21 17.95 6.38
C ASN A 136 -1.14 17.77 4.85
N LEU A 137 -0.31 18.57 4.17
CA LEU A 137 -0.05 18.42 2.74
C LEU A 137 0.65 17.08 2.46
N TRP A 138 1.74 16.79 3.18
CA TRP A 138 2.46 15.52 3.03
C TRP A 138 1.59 14.31 3.34
N ALA A 139 0.73 14.38 4.36
CA ALA A 139 -0.21 13.31 4.65
C ALA A 139 -1.16 13.03 3.47
N SER A 140 -1.58 14.07 2.76
CA SER A 140 -2.42 13.96 1.56
C SER A 140 -1.64 13.38 0.37
N GLU A 141 -0.40 13.83 0.15
CA GLU A 141 0.50 13.29 -0.88
C GLU A 141 0.81 11.81 -0.64
N HIS A 142 1.13 11.44 0.59
CA HIS A 142 1.38 10.05 0.96
C HIS A 142 0.17 9.15 0.71
N ALA A 143 -1.05 9.62 1.03
CA ALA A 143 -2.26 8.86 0.74
C ALA A 143 -2.42 8.63 -0.77
N LEU A 144 -2.19 9.66 -1.58
CA LEU A 144 -2.24 9.54 -3.04
C LEU A 144 -1.19 8.58 -3.59
N TRP A 145 0.06 8.66 -3.13
CA TRP A 145 1.12 7.73 -3.57
C TRP A 145 0.82 6.28 -3.18
N LEU A 146 0.24 6.05 -2.01
CA LEU A 146 -0.17 4.71 -1.59
C LEU A 146 -1.25 4.13 -2.51
N ASP A 147 -2.22 4.95 -2.91
CA ASP A 147 -3.25 4.56 -3.87
C ASP A 147 -2.66 4.27 -5.27
N GLU A 148 -1.73 5.09 -5.74
CA GLU A 148 -1.00 4.87 -7.01
C GLU A 148 -0.21 3.56 -6.99
N VAL A 149 0.56 3.31 -5.93
CA VAL A 149 1.33 2.06 -5.80
C VAL A 149 0.41 0.84 -5.73
N ALA A 150 -0.72 0.94 -5.03
CA ALA A 150 -1.71 -0.13 -4.98
C ALA A 150 -2.31 -0.41 -6.38
N PHE A 151 -2.57 0.64 -7.15
CA PHE A 151 -3.02 0.54 -8.54
C PHE A 151 -1.97 -0.13 -9.43
N TRP A 152 -0.71 0.33 -9.41
CA TRP A 152 0.38 -0.26 -10.20
C TRP A 152 0.62 -1.73 -9.85
N LYS A 153 0.49 -2.10 -8.57
CA LYS A 153 0.59 -3.50 -8.16
C LYS A 153 -0.48 -4.37 -8.82
N LYS A 154 -1.72 -3.89 -8.86
CA LYS A 154 -2.82 -4.58 -9.55
C LYS A 154 -2.56 -4.69 -11.05
N GLU A 155 -2.05 -3.63 -11.68
CA GLU A 155 -1.68 -3.68 -13.10
C GLU A 155 -0.56 -4.71 -13.36
N HIS A 156 0.44 -4.80 -12.48
CA HIS A 156 1.49 -5.82 -12.56
C HIS A 156 0.94 -7.24 -12.45
N GLU A 157 0.03 -7.51 -11.51
CA GLU A 157 -0.62 -8.82 -11.38
C GLU A 157 -1.38 -9.22 -12.65
N GLN A 158 -2.08 -8.26 -13.26
CA GLN A 158 -2.75 -8.47 -14.55
C GLN A 158 -1.75 -8.70 -15.70
N ALA A 159 -0.65 -7.95 -15.73
CA ALA A 159 0.40 -8.12 -16.73
C ALA A 159 1.04 -9.52 -16.64
N ILE A 160 1.32 -10.01 -15.43
CA ILE A 160 1.83 -11.38 -15.21
C ILE A 160 0.85 -12.42 -15.75
N THR A 161 -0.45 -12.22 -15.53
CA THR A 161 -1.48 -13.13 -16.05
C THR A 161 -1.50 -13.15 -17.57
N LYS A 162 -1.45 -11.97 -18.21
CA LYS A 162 -1.36 -11.84 -19.66
C LYS A 162 -0.09 -12.49 -20.23
N LEU A 163 1.04 -12.37 -19.53
CA LEU A 163 2.30 -13.00 -19.95
C LEU A 163 2.22 -14.53 -19.94
N LYS A 164 1.62 -15.13 -18.90
CA LYS A 164 1.40 -16.58 -18.85
C LYS A 164 0.47 -17.07 -19.97
N ASP A 165 -0.56 -16.28 -20.30
CA ASP A 165 -1.42 -16.59 -21.43
C ASP A 165 -0.68 -16.51 -22.77
N ILE A 166 0.18 -15.51 -22.95
CA ILE A 166 1.05 -15.39 -24.13
C ILE A 166 1.99 -16.60 -24.22
N GLU A 167 2.66 -16.98 -23.13
CA GLU A 167 3.54 -18.16 -23.06
C GLU A 167 2.81 -19.42 -23.52
N ARG A 168 1.64 -19.72 -22.92
CA ARG A 168 0.80 -20.86 -23.30
C ARG A 168 0.42 -20.85 -24.78
N VAL A 169 0.08 -19.69 -25.34
CA VAL A 169 -0.27 -19.57 -26.77
C VAL A 169 0.95 -19.83 -27.66
N LEU A 170 2.15 -19.37 -27.27
CA LEU A 170 3.39 -19.63 -28.01
C LEU A 170 3.75 -21.13 -28.02
N GLU A 171 3.56 -21.82 -26.89
CA GLU A 171 3.73 -23.28 -26.83
C GLU A 171 2.78 -24.00 -27.78
N GLN A 172 1.50 -23.60 -27.82
CA GLN A 172 0.52 -24.15 -28.75
C GLN A 172 0.89 -23.87 -30.21
N GLN A 173 1.39 -22.67 -30.52
CA GLN A 173 1.84 -22.32 -31.88
C GLN A 173 2.97 -23.24 -32.37
N SER A 174 3.83 -23.75 -31.48
CA SER A 174 4.85 -24.75 -31.85
C SER A 174 4.25 -26.02 -32.44
N SER A 175 3.11 -26.48 -31.89
CA SER A 175 2.38 -27.62 -32.44
C SER A 175 1.78 -27.32 -33.81
N THR A 176 1.24 -26.10 -34.00
CA THR A 176 0.71 -25.64 -35.29
C THR A 176 1.81 -25.53 -36.35
N LEU A 177 3.00 -25.06 -35.98
CA LEU A 177 4.16 -25.02 -36.87
C LEU A 177 4.58 -26.42 -37.30
N SER A 178 4.56 -27.39 -36.39
CA SER A 178 4.86 -28.79 -36.68
C SER A 178 3.84 -29.40 -37.66
N GLN A 179 2.54 -29.11 -37.48
CA GLN A 179 1.50 -29.50 -38.43
C GLN A 179 1.70 -28.85 -39.81
N HIS A 180 2.07 -27.57 -39.86
CA HIS A 180 2.36 -26.86 -41.11
C HIS A 180 3.57 -27.44 -41.84
N VAL A 181 4.63 -27.82 -41.11
CA VAL A 181 5.79 -28.52 -41.66
C VAL A 181 5.37 -29.85 -42.29
N ASN A 182 4.55 -30.65 -41.60
CA ASN A 182 4.06 -31.92 -42.13
C ASN A 182 3.24 -31.71 -43.41
N ALA A 183 2.35 -30.71 -43.43
CA ALA A 183 1.56 -30.39 -44.62
C ALA A 183 2.44 -30.01 -45.83
N ILE A 184 3.49 -29.21 -45.61
CA ILE A 184 4.46 -28.87 -46.68
C ILE A 184 5.19 -30.13 -47.16
N GLN A 185 5.63 -31.00 -46.25
CA GLN A 185 6.37 -32.21 -46.61
C GLN A 185 5.49 -33.20 -47.39
N GLU A 186 4.24 -33.37 -46.99
CA GLU A 186 3.27 -34.20 -47.71
C GLU A 186 3.00 -33.65 -49.11
N HIS A 187 2.80 -32.34 -49.22
CA HIS A 187 2.61 -31.67 -50.52
C HIS A 187 3.84 -31.85 -51.42
N ALA A 188 5.05 -31.61 -50.90
CA ALA A 188 6.29 -31.77 -51.66
C ALA A 188 6.53 -33.21 -52.15
N LYS A 189 6.15 -34.22 -51.34
CA LYS A 189 6.22 -35.63 -51.76
C LYS A 189 5.22 -35.95 -52.87
N SER A 190 4.02 -35.38 -52.81
CA SER A 190 3.00 -35.55 -53.84
C SER A 190 3.47 -34.93 -55.16
N ASP A 191 3.98 -33.71 -55.10
CA ASP A 191 4.50 -32.94 -56.24
C ASP A 191 5.68 -33.67 -56.92
N ASP A 192 6.67 -34.13 -56.13
CA ASP A 192 7.81 -34.92 -56.66
C ASP A 192 7.38 -36.24 -57.32
N LYS A 193 6.36 -36.90 -56.77
CA LYS A 193 5.80 -38.11 -57.38
C LYS A 193 5.12 -37.78 -58.71
N HIS A 194 4.38 -36.69 -58.78
CA HIS A 194 3.70 -36.25 -60.00
C HIS A 194 4.71 -35.90 -61.09
N GLU A 195 5.73 -35.11 -60.76
CA GLU A 195 6.81 -34.74 -61.66
C GLU A 195 7.55 -35.97 -62.24
N LYS A 196 7.79 -37.00 -61.42
CA LYS A 196 8.38 -38.26 -61.90
C LYS A 196 7.49 -39.00 -62.89
N ILE A 197 6.17 -38.99 -62.68
CA ILE A 197 5.21 -39.61 -63.59
C ILE A 197 5.20 -38.85 -64.92
N MET A 198 5.15 -37.52 -64.87
CA MET A 198 5.22 -36.66 -66.06
C MET A 198 6.49 -36.92 -66.87
N LYS A 199 7.66 -36.86 -66.22
CA LYS A 199 8.94 -37.08 -66.89
C LYS A 199 9.06 -38.47 -67.51
N ALA A 200 8.54 -39.49 -66.84
CA ALA A 200 8.54 -40.86 -67.37
C ALA A 200 7.62 -40.99 -68.59
N ALA A 201 6.46 -40.32 -68.57
CA ALA A 201 5.63 -40.22 -69.74
C ALA A 201 6.42 -39.55 -70.87
N GLU A 202 7.00 -38.36 -70.66
CA GLU A 202 7.61 -37.53 -71.73
C GLU A 202 8.71 -38.27 -72.52
N GLN A 203 9.34 -39.27 -71.91
CA GLN A 203 10.41 -40.07 -72.50
C GLN A 203 9.91 -41.27 -73.33
N ASP A 204 8.62 -41.63 -73.27
CA ASP A 204 8.05 -42.74 -74.05
C ASP A 204 7.59 -42.31 -75.44
N SER A 205 8.52 -42.38 -76.40
CA SER A 205 8.30 -42.06 -77.82
C SER A 205 7.31 -42.97 -78.57
N SER A 206 6.81 -44.05 -77.96
CA SER A 206 5.91 -45.03 -78.59
C SER A 206 4.44 -44.86 -78.22
N SER A 207 4.13 -43.95 -77.31
CA SER A 207 2.80 -43.82 -76.72
C SER A 207 1.88 -42.88 -77.53
N ASN A 208 0.96 -43.45 -78.32
CA ASN A 208 -0.23 -42.74 -78.84
C ASN A 208 -1.23 -42.38 -77.72
N VAL A 209 -0.94 -42.70 -76.46
CA VAL A 209 -1.77 -42.46 -75.27
C VAL A 209 -1.57 -41.03 -74.72
N PHE A 210 -0.60 -40.30 -75.27
CA PHE A 210 -0.20 -38.98 -74.78
C PHE A 210 -1.29 -37.92 -74.83
N GLU A 211 -1.93 -37.66 -75.98
CA GLU A 211 -2.92 -36.59 -76.08
C GLU A 211 -4.16 -36.82 -75.19
N GLU A 212 -4.53 -38.09 -74.97
CA GLU A 212 -5.74 -38.47 -74.23
C GLU A 212 -5.47 -38.62 -72.72
N ALA A 213 -4.22 -38.93 -72.33
CA ALA A 213 -3.72 -38.85 -70.95
C ALA A 213 -3.46 -37.40 -70.53
N ASP A 214 -2.89 -36.57 -71.40
CA ASP A 214 -2.62 -35.15 -71.16
C ASP A 214 -3.90 -34.34 -70.91
N ARG A 215 -5.00 -34.67 -71.62
CA ARG A 215 -6.33 -34.11 -71.33
C ARG A 215 -6.86 -34.47 -69.94
N LYS A 216 -6.49 -35.62 -69.37
CA LYS A 216 -6.87 -36.03 -68.00
C LYS A 216 -5.95 -35.40 -66.94
N GLU A 217 -4.69 -35.15 -67.28
CA GLU A 217 -3.68 -34.45 -66.47
C GLU A 217 -4.03 -32.97 -66.22
N ILE A 218 -4.72 -32.29 -67.14
CA ILE A 218 -5.15 -30.88 -66.96
C ILE A 218 -5.89 -30.67 -65.63
N SER A 219 -6.81 -31.59 -65.29
CA SER A 219 -7.57 -31.50 -64.04
C SER A 219 -6.70 -31.78 -62.81
N VAL A 220 -5.69 -32.64 -62.93
CA VAL A 220 -4.73 -32.95 -61.86
C VAL A 220 -3.84 -31.74 -61.61
N HIS A 221 -3.28 -31.15 -62.65
CA HIS A 221 -2.48 -29.92 -62.55
C HIS A 221 -3.26 -28.73 -62.02
N GLN A 222 -4.53 -28.58 -62.41
CA GLN A 222 -5.36 -27.54 -61.85
C GLN A 222 -5.58 -27.74 -60.35
N HIS A 223 -5.75 -28.99 -59.91
CA HIS A 223 -5.86 -29.32 -58.49
C HIS A 223 -4.55 -29.07 -57.73
N GLU A 224 -3.40 -29.47 -58.27
CA GLU A 224 -2.08 -29.23 -57.69
C GLU A 224 -1.76 -27.74 -57.57
N ARG A 225 -2.03 -26.95 -58.62
CA ARG A 225 -1.87 -25.48 -58.56
C ARG A 225 -2.73 -24.86 -57.47
N GLN A 226 -3.97 -25.33 -57.32
CA GLN A 226 -4.85 -24.85 -56.25
C GLN A 226 -4.32 -25.23 -54.86
N LEU A 227 -3.82 -26.45 -54.70
CA LEU A 227 -3.25 -26.94 -53.44
C LEU A 227 -1.96 -26.19 -53.08
N HIS A 228 -1.08 -25.96 -54.05
CA HIS A 228 0.12 -25.16 -53.90
C HIS A 228 -0.22 -23.72 -53.53
N ALA A 229 -1.15 -23.08 -54.24
CA ALA A 229 -1.59 -21.71 -53.94
C ALA A 229 -2.13 -21.57 -52.51
N LYS A 230 -2.98 -22.51 -52.07
CA LYS A 230 -3.48 -22.55 -50.69
C LYS A 230 -2.37 -22.72 -49.66
N THR A 231 -1.42 -23.61 -49.93
CA THR A 231 -0.27 -23.88 -49.03
C THR A 231 0.63 -22.65 -48.94
N ALA A 232 0.89 -21.97 -50.06
CA ALA A 232 1.67 -20.75 -50.12
C ALA A 232 0.98 -19.60 -49.36
N GLU A 233 -0.33 -19.40 -49.57
CA GLU A 233 -1.11 -18.40 -48.84
C GLU A 233 -1.07 -18.64 -47.33
N ALA A 234 -1.31 -19.88 -46.89
CA ALA A 234 -1.22 -20.27 -45.48
C ALA A 234 0.18 -20.01 -44.89
N HIS A 235 1.24 -20.32 -45.65
CA HIS A 235 2.61 -20.06 -45.22
C HIS A 235 2.90 -18.55 -45.08
N HIS A 236 2.46 -17.73 -46.03
CA HIS A 236 2.64 -16.28 -45.97
C HIS A 236 1.88 -15.64 -44.80
N ALA A 237 0.64 -16.08 -44.55
CA ALA A 237 -0.13 -15.63 -43.40
C ALA A 237 0.58 -16.00 -42.08
N LEU A 238 1.03 -17.24 -41.95
CA LEU A 238 1.75 -17.73 -40.77
C LEU A 238 3.06 -16.97 -40.54
N LYS A 239 3.85 -16.75 -41.61
CA LYS A 239 5.10 -15.99 -41.57
C LYS A 239 4.88 -14.54 -41.10
N THR A 240 3.86 -13.88 -41.63
CA THR A 240 3.52 -12.49 -41.26
C THR A 240 3.14 -12.40 -39.79
N HIS A 241 2.27 -13.29 -39.33
CA HIS A 241 1.84 -13.35 -37.93
C HIS A 241 3.00 -13.66 -36.98
N HIS A 242 3.86 -14.62 -37.36
CA HIS A 242 5.04 -15.00 -36.60
C HIS A 242 5.98 -13.81 -36.39
N PHE A 243 6.36 -13.10 -37.46
CA PHE A 243 7.27 -11.95 -37.34
C PHE A 243 6.70 -10.83 -36.48
N LYS A 244 5.40 -10.53 -36.61
CA LYS A 244 4.75 -9.52 -35.77
C LYS A 244 4.81 -9.90 -34.29
N THR A 245 4.50 -11.16 -33.97
CA THR A 245 4.52 -11.67 -32.60
C THR A 245 5.93 -11.62 -32.00
N MET A 246 6.94 -12.10 -32.73
CA MET A 246 8.33 -12.08 -32.27
C MET A 246 8.87 -10.65 -32.08
N ALA A 247 8.48 -9.70 -32.95
CA ALA A 247 8.86 -8.30 -32.80
C ALA A 247 8.30 -7.68 -31.50
N MET A 248 7.04 -7.95 -31.17
CA MET A 248 6.41 -7.48 -29.93
C MET A 248 7.07 -8.08 -28.69
N ILE A 249 7.37 -9.38 -28.70
CA ILE A 249 8.06 -10.05 -27.59
C ILE A 249 9.46 -9.48 -27.39
N ASN A 250 10.22 -9.28 -28.47
CA ASN A 250 11.56 -8.70 -28.40
C ASN A 250 11.54 -7.25 -27.88
N MET A 251 10.51 -6.47 -28.25
CA MET A 251 10.34 -5.12 -27.73
C MET A 251 10.09 -5.14 -26.23
N LEU A 252 9.19 -6.00 -25.77
CA LEU A 252 8.90 -6.17 -24.35
C LEU A 252 10.14 -6.63 -23.57
N TYR A 253 10.87 -7.63 -24.09
CA TYR A 253 12.12 -8.11 -23.49
C TYR A 253 13.15 -6.99 -23.36
N LYS A 254 13.36 -6.21 -24.42
CA LYS A 254 14.30 -5.09 -24.38
C LYS A 254 13.90 -4.06 -23.33
N GLU A 255 12.62 -3.71 -23.26
CA GLU A 255 12.15 -2.69 -22.32
C GLU A 255 12.35 -3.15 -20.86
N THR A 256 12.07 -4.41 -20.56
CA THR A 256 12.20 -4.97 -19.21
C THR A 256 13.64 -5.28 -18.79
N HIS A 257 14.59 -5.25 -19.73
CA HIS A 257 16.01 -5.53 -19.48
C HIS A 257 16.92 -4.32 -19.76
N LYS A 258 16.35 -3.12 -19.94
CA LYS A 258 17.14 -1.89 -19.86
C LYS A 258 17.68 -1.78 -18.44
N VAL A 259 19.01 -1.80 -18.32
CA VAL A 259 19.72 -1.51 -17.07
C VAL A 259 19.65 0.00 -16.88
N GLU A 260 19.06 0.46 -15.78
CA GLU A 260 19.27 1.82 -15.25
C GLU A 260 20.65 1.90 -14.58
#